data_AF-A0A1H7ZFZ4-F1
#
_entry.id   AF-A0A1H7ZFZ4-F1
#
_cell.length_a   1.000
_cell.length_b   1.000
_cell.length_c   1.000
_cell.angle_alpha   90.00
_cell.angle_beta   90.00
_cell.angle_gamma   90.00
#
_symmetry.space_group_name_H-M   'P 1'
#
loop_
_entity.id
_entity.type
_entity.pdbx_description
1 polymer ?
#
loop_
_entity_poly.entity_id
_entity_poly.type
_entity_poly.pdbx_seq_one_letter_code
_entity_poly.pdbx_strand_id
1 'polypeptide(L)'
;MHPTELQLIQLAQQVGGMAQQAALAYEQAQAALQLERLFTLESVATKEGTQQALDTVGRLTELHQAHQQIFAKFVTAAMQQLTAAIASLPVEKAYEYERGFIASLNSTLAGQAEFYANRDRWITAVREMFTVVEENRDVISVEDGQLLFHDDDVIDRYEAAQQVINNIHEYEVKHMQEKAARAMAASAYLTALEKKRGAIRNGTRRSRCFTLRWQQLF
;
A
#
# COMPACT_ATOMS: atom_id res chain seq x y z
N MET A 1 26.49 12.20 -19.42
CA MET A 1 25.75 11.09 -18.81
C MET A 1 26.15 9.83 -19.56
N HIS A 2 26.58 8.78 -18.87
CA HIS A 2 27.07 7.56 -19.53
C HIS A 2 25.89 6.77 -20.14
N PRO A 3 26.02 6.12 -21.31
CA PRO A 3 24.91 5.40 -21.95
C PRO A 3 24.23 4.36 -21.04
N THR A 4 24.99 3.65 -20.20
CA THR A 4 24.45 2.66 -19.26
C THR A 4 23.72 3.30 -18.07
N GLU A 5 24.09 4.51 -17.67
CA GLU A 5 23.38 5.28 -16.64
C GLU A 5 22.01 5.74 -17.16
N LEU A 6 21.94 6.16 -18.44
CA LEU A 6 20.68 6.52 -19.08
C LEU A 6 19.74 5.32 -19.20
N GLN A 7 20.28 4.15 -19.55
CA GLN A 7 19.52 2.89 -19.59
C GLN A 7 18.96 2.51 -18.22
N LEU A 8 19.74 2.66 -17.15
CA LEU A 8 19.27 2.42 -15.78
C LEU A 8 18.12 3.36 -15.40
N ILE A 9 18.22 4.65 -15.73
CA ILE A 9 17.14 5.62 -15.45
C ILE A 9 15.87 5.27 -16.25
N GLN A 10 16.00 4.94 -17.53
CA GLN A 10 14.86 4.56 -18.36
C GLN A 10 14.17 3.30 -17.84
N LEU A 11 14.95 2.29 -17.44
CA LEU A 11 14.45 1.07 -16.83
C LEU A 11 13.71 1.38 -15.52
N ALA A 12 14.30 2.20 -14.65
CA ALA A 12 13.68 2.59 -13.38
C ALA A 12 12.36 3.35 -13.59
N GLN A 13 12.28 4.23 -14.60
CA GLN A 13 11.05 4.93 -14.97
C GLN A 13 9.97 3.98 -15.49
N GLN A 14 10.34 3.03 -16.36
CA GLN A 14 9.41 2.04 -16.88
C GLN A 14 8.86 1.16 -15.75
N VAL A 15 9.74 0.68 -14.86
CA VAL A 15 9.36 -0.13 -13.69
C VAL A 15 8.44 0.67 -12.76
N GLY A 16 8.77 1.93 -12.47
CA GLY A 16 7.95 2.81 -11.65
C GLY A 16 6.56 3.05 -12.25
N GLY A 17 6.49 3.32 -13.56
CA GLY A 17 5.22 3.55 -14.25
C GLY A 17 4.30 2.32 -14.24
N MET A 18 4.85 1.12 -14.47
CA MET A 18 4.07 -0.12 -14.40
C MET A 18 3.57 -0.42 -12.98
N ALA A 19 4.40 -0.21 -11.97
CA ALA A 19 4.00 -0.37 -10.57
C ALA A 19 2.86 0.58 -10.18
N GLN A 20 2.94 1.84 -10.63
CA GLN A 20 1.88 2.83 -10.40
C GLN A 20 0.57 2.44 -11.08
N GLN A 21 0.62 1.96 -12.33
CA GLN A 21 -0.58 1.48 -13.03
C GLN A 21 -1.22 0.29 -12.35
N ALA A 22 -0.42 -0.67 -11.87
CA ALA A 22 -0.91 -1.83 -11.14
C ALA A 22 -1.60 -1.42 -9.82
N ALA A 23 -0.99 -0.50 -9.07
CA ALA A 23 -1.57 0.04 -7.84
C ALA A 23 -2.90 0.75 -8.10
N LEU A 24 -2.97 1.63 -9.10
CA LEU A 24 -4.20 2.34 -9.47
C LEU A 24 -5.31 1.38 -9.91
N ALA A 25 -4.97 0.35 -10.71
CA ALA A 25 -5.94 -0.65 -11.13
C ALA A 25 -6.49 -1.45 -9.93
N TYR A 26 -5.63 -1.79 -8.97
CA TYR A 26 -6.04 -2.45 -7.74
C TYR A 26 -6.94 -1.57 -6.87
N GLU A 27 -6.57 -0.30 -6.67
CA GLU A 27 -7.39 0.67 -5.93
C GLU A 27 -8.76 0.88 -6.55
N GLN A 28 -8.84 1.01 -7.89
CA GLN A 28 -10.11 1.15 -8.60
C GLN A 28 -10.98 -0.10 -8.47
N ALA A 29 -10.40 -1.29 -8.65
CA ALA A 29 -11.12 -2.55 -8.50
C ALA A 29 -11.60 -2.74 -7.06
N GLN A 30 -10.80 -2.34 -6.06
CA GLN A 30 -11.19 -2.40 -4.66
C GLN A 30 -12.33 -1.42 -4.34
N ALA A 31 -12.26 -0.19 -4.86
CA ALA A 31 -13.32 0.81 -4.67
C ALA A 31 -14.66 0.33 -5.26
N ALA A 32 -14.63 -0.40 -6.38
CA ALA A 32 -15.82 -0.99 -6.98
C ALA A 32 -16.51 -2.04 -6.10
N LEU A 33 -15.80 -2.63 -5.12
CA LEU A 33 -16.37 -3.59 -4.16
C LEU A 33 -17.17 -2.90 -3.05
N GLN A 34 -17.06 -1.58 -2.88
CA GLN A 34 -17.82 -0.80 -1.90
C GLN A 34 -17.71 -1.40 -0.48
N LEU A 35 -16.48 -1.64 -0.04
CA LEU A 35 -16.18 -2.34 1.22
C LEU A 35 -16.77 -1.64 2.45
N GLU A 36 -17.05 -0.35 2.37
CA GLU A 36 -17.76 0.42 3.40
C GLU A 36 -19.16 -0.14 3.70
N ARG A 37 -19.80 -0.81 2.73
CA ARG A 37 -21.13 -1.40 2.91
C ARG A 37 -21.11 -2.67 3.75
N LEU A 38 -19.96 -3.35 3.86
CA LEU A 38 -19.82 -4.56 4.67
C LEU A 38 -20.18 -4.30 6.13
N PHE A 39 -19.81 -3.14 6.67
CA PHE A 39 -19.99 -2.82 8.09
C PHE A 39 -21.33 -2.11 8.37
N THR A 40 -22.37 -2.46 7.63
CA THR A 40 -23.74 -1.98 7.84
C THR A 40 -24.57 -3.03 8.59
N LEU A 41 -25.57 -2.58 9.35
CA LEU A 41 -26.48 -3.50 10.04
C LEU A 41 -27.17 -4.46 9.05
N GLU A 42 -27.53 -3.99 7.86
CA GLU A 42 -28.16 -4.80 6.81
C GLU A 42 -27.32 -6.04 6.44
N SER A 43 -25.99 -5.90 6.44
CA SER A 43 -25.04 -6.96 6.11
C SER A 43 -24.98 -8.09 7.14
N VAL A 44 -25.49 -7.87 8.36
CA VAL A 44 -25.49 -8.89 9.43
C VAL A 44 -26.91 -9.29 9.85
N ALA A 45 -27.87 -8.37 9.74
CA ALA A 45 -29.25 -8.56 10.19
C ALA A 45 -30.05 -9.53 9.31
N THR A 46 -29.64 -9.73 8.06
CA THR A 46 -30.37 -10.56 7.09
C THR A 46 -29.47 -11.64 6.53
N LYS A 47 -30.09 -12.76 6.12
CA LYS A 47 -29.37 -13.87 5.47
C LYS A 47 -28.78 -13.42 4.14
N GLU A 48 -29.57 -12.73 3.35
CA GLU A 48 -29.18 -12.19 2.06
C GLU A 48 -28.03 -11.19 2.21
N GLY A 49 -28.10 -10.29 3.19
CA GLY A 49 -27.04 -9.31 3.47
C GLY A 49 -25.72 -9.96 3.84
N THR A 50 -25.72 -10.98 4.71
CA THR A 50 -24.48 -11.68 5.09
C THR A 50 -23.91 -12.51 3.96
N GLN A 51 -24.76 -13.17 3.16
CA GLN A 51 -24.29 -13.87 1.97
C GLN A 51 -23.65 -12.90 0.97
N GLN A 52 -24.27 -11.74 0.74
CA GLN A 52 -23.71 -10.71 -0.13
C GLN A 52 -22.37 -10.16 0.42
N ALA A 53 -22.25 -10.01 1.74
CA ALA A 53 -21.02 -9.61 2.38
C ALA A 53 -19.91 -10.66 2.20
N LEU A 54 -20.22 -11.93 2.42
CA LEU A 54 -19.30 -13.05 2.19
C LEU A 54 -18.84 -13.14 0.73
N ASP A 55 -19.76 -12.94 -0.22
CA ASP A 55 -19.44 -12.92 -1.65
C ASP A 55 -18.51 -11.75 -2.01
N THR A 56 -18.76 -10.58 -1.43
CA THR A 56 -17.92 -9.39 -1.61
C THR A 56 -16.51 -9.61 -1.05
N VAL A 57 -16.40 -10.24 0.13
CA VAL A 57 -15.10 -10.63 0.72
C VAL A 57 -14.42 -11.70 -0.14
N GLY A 58 -15.19 -12.61 -0.75
CA GLY A 58 -14.73 -13.56 -1.77
C GLY A 58 -14.05 -12.85 -2.95
N ARG A 59 -14.76 -11.90 -3.57
CA ARG A 59 -14.22 -11.10 -4.68
C ARG A 59 -12.98 -10.30 -4.28
N LEU A 60 -12.96 -9.74 -3.07
CA LEU A 60 -11.77 -9.06 -2.55
C LEU A 60 -10.58 -10.02 -2.42
N THR A 61 -10.82 -11.25 -1.98
CA THR A 61 -9.78 -12.29 -1.88
C THR A 61 -9.16 -12.57 -3.25
N GLU A 62 -10.00 -12.78 -4.27
CA GLU A 62 -9.55 -13.03 -5.64
C GLU A 62 -8.76 -11.85 -6.21
N LEU A 63 -9.27 -10.63 -6.03
CA LEU A 63 -8.60 -9.40 -6.45
C LEU A 63 -7.23 -9.26 -5.78
N HIS A 64 -7.16 -9.51 -4.48
CA HIS A 64 -5.94 -9.41 -3.69
C HIS A 64 -4.87 -10.41 -4.16
N GLN A 65 -5.27 -11.67 -4.32
CA GLN A 65 -4.39 -12.72 -4.81
C GLN A 65 -3.90 -12.44 -6.24
N ALA A 66 -4.77 -11.96 -7.13
CA ALA A 66 -4.38 -11.59 -8.48
C ALA A 66 -3.34 -10.47 -8.48
N HIS A 67 -3.53 -9.43 -7.67
CA HIS A 67 -2.57 -8.33 -7.56
C HIS A 67 -1.23 -8.79 -6.96
N GLN A 68 -1.26 -9.64 -5.92
CA GLN A 68 -0.06 -10.22 -5.33
C GLN A 68 0.73 -11.06 -6.33
N GLN A 69 0.06 -11.86 -7.17
CA GLN A 69 0.70 -12.65 -8.22
C GLN A 69 1.33 -11.78 -9.30
N ILE A 70 0.64 -10.73 -9.74
CA ILE A 70 1.18 -9.75 -10.70
C ILE A 70 2.44 -9.10 -10.12
N PHE A 71 2.35 -8.64 -8.87
CA PHE A 71 3.46 -8.00 -8.19
C PHE A 71 4.66 -8.93 -8.02
N ALA A 72 4.45 -10.17 -7.58
CA ALA A 72 5.53 -11.15 -7.41
C ALA A 72 6.28 -11.41 -8.72
N LYS A 73 5.55 -11.60 -9.83
CA LYS A 73 6.13 -11.80 -11.16
C LYS A 73 6.88 -10.55 -11.63
N PHE A 74 6.25 -9.40 -11.49
CA PHE A 74 6.78 -8.11 -11.92
C PHE A 74 8.05 -7.72 -11.17
N VAL A 75 8.03 -7.78 -9.83
CA VAL A 75 9.18 -7.44 -8.98
C VAL A 75 10.37 -8.34 -9.29
N THR A 76 10.14 -9.65 -9.44
CA THR A 76 11.24 -10.59 -9.75
C THR A 76 11.92 -10.22 -11.06
N ALA A 77 11.14 -9.97 -12.12
CA ALA A 77 11.68 -9.58 -13.42
C ALA A 77 12.35 -8.19 -13.38
N ALA A 78 11.72 -7.21 -12.74
CA ALA A 78 12.25 -5.87 -12.59
C ALA A 78 13.56 -5.83 -11.80
N MET A 79 13.67 -6.64 -10.72
CA MET A 79 14.88 -6.75 -9.92
C MET A 79 16.02 -7.40 -10.69
N GLN A 80 15.76 -8.47 -11.45
CA GLN A 80 16.78 -9.05 -12.32
C GLN A 80 17.32 -8.04 -13.34
N GLN A 81 16.43 -7.26 -13.97
CA GLN A 81 16.83 -6.24 -14.94
C GLN A 81 17.61 -5.09 -14.28
N LEU A 82 17.16 -4.62 -13.11
CA LEU A 82 17.82 -3.54 -12.38
C LEU A 82 19.20 -3.96 -11.85
N THR A 83 19.34 -5.16 -11.29
CA THR A 83 20.63 -5.69 -10.85
C THR A 83 21.59 -5.87 -12.03
N ALA A 84 21.13 -6.40 -13.17
CA ALA A 84 21.95 -6.53 -14.37
C ALA A 84 22.40 -5.16 -14.91
N ALA A 85 21.50 -4.17 -14.90
CA ALA A 85 21.83 -2.80 -15.31
C ALA A 85 22.88 -2.16 -14.37
N ILE A 86 22.76 -2.34 -13.05
CA ILE A 86 23.74 -1.86 -12.07
C ILE A 86 25.11 -2.51 -12.28
N ALA A 87 25.15 -3.83 -12.53
CA ALA A 87 26.39 -4.56 -12.80
C ALA A 87 27.11 -4.10 -14.08
N SER A 88 26.39 -3.44 -15.00
CA SER A 88 26.96 -2.87 -16.23
C SER A 88 27.51 -1.45 -16.06
N LEU A 89 27.34 -0.83 -14.88
CA LEU A 89 27.90 0.48 -14.57
C LEU A 89 29.41 0.40 -14.29
N PRO A 90 30.16 1.50 -14.49
CA PRO A 90 31.51 1.64 -13.94
C PRO A 90 31.52 1.36 -12.43
N VAL A 91 32.58 0.72 -11.93
CA VAL A 91 32.69 0.20 -10.55
C VAL A 91 32.40 1.28 -9.50
N GLU A 92 32.88 2.50 -9.71
CA GLU A 92 32.66 3.61 -8.77
C GLU A 92 31.19 4.00 -8.68
N LYS A 93 30.44 3.87 -9.79
CA LYS A 93 29.01 4.16 -9.86
C LYS A 93 28.16 3.00 -9.36
N ALA A 94 28.51 1.77 -9.71
CA ALA A 94 27.85 0.59 -9.18
C ALA A 94 27.81 0.61 -7.64
N TYR A 95 28.93 0.95 -7.00
CA TYR A 95 29.04 1.04 -5.54
C TYR A 95 28.13 2.12 -4.91
N GLU A 96 27.97 3.28 -5.55
CA GLU A 96 27.03 4.34 -5.10
C GLU A 96 25.57 3.84 -5.13
N TYR A 97 25.19 3.14 -6.21
CA TYR A 97 23.83 2.59 -6.35
C TYR A 97 23.61 1.40 -5.41
N GLU A 98 24.58 0.52 -5.21
CA GLU A 98 24.46 -0.60 -4.27
C GLU A 98 24.20 -0.14 -2.82
N ARG A 99 24.88 0.93 -2.38
CA ARG A 99 24.73 1.43 -1.00
C ARG A 99 23.43 2.19 -0.75
N GLY A 100 22.85 2.85 -1.77
CA GLY A 100 21.65 3.68 -1.60
C GLY A 100 20.38 3.07 -2.19
N PHE A 101 20.45 2.67 -3.46
CA PHE A 101 19.28 2.23 -4.23
C PHE A 101 18.79 0.86 -3.80
N ILE A 102 19.68 -0.11 -3.58
CA ILE A 102 19.30 -1.46 -3.14
C ILE A 102 18.63 -1.42 -1.76
N ALA A 103 19.19 -0.68 -0.81
CA ALA A 103 18.59 -0.53 0.53
C ALA A 103 17.18 0.07 0.47
N SER A 104 16.99 1.12 -0.34
CA SER A 104 15.67 1.72 -0.57
C SER A 104 14.70 0.73 -1.22
N LEU A 105 15.13 0.00 -2.25
CA LEU A 105 14.30 -1.01 -2.91
C LEU A 105 13.86 -2.11 -1.95
N ASN A 106 14.80 -2.66 -1.17
CA ASN A 106 14.50 -3.69 -0.17
C ASN A 106 13.49 -3.19 0.87
N SER A 107 13.61 -1.93 1.33
CA SER A 107 12.63 -1.34 2.24
C SER A 107 11.25 -1.20 1.59
N THR A 108 11.17 -0.80 0.31
CA THR A 108 9.90 -0.72 -0.42
C THR A 108 9.27 -2.09 -0.60
N LEU A 109 10.05 -3.11 -0.99
CA LEU A 109 9.55 -4.47 -1.17
C LEU A 109 9.08 -5.09 0.15
N ALA A 110 9.81 -4.87 1.25
CA ALA A 110 9.41 -5.30 2.57
C ALA A 110 8.08 -4.65 2.99
N GLY A 111 7.94 -3.34 2.80
CA GLY A 111 6.68 -2.64 3.10
C GLY A 111 5.50 -3.12 2.24
N GLN A 112 5.74 -3.49 0.98
CA GLN A 112 4.70 -4.06 0.13
C GLN A 112 4.32 -5.50 0.56
N ALA A 113 5.30 -6.32 0.92
CA ALA A 113 5.05 -7.67 1.45
C ALA A 113 4.23 -7.62 2.75
N GLU A 114 4.56 -6.67 3.62
CA GLU A 114 3.81 -6.42 4.86
C GLU A 114 2.37 -5.96 4.59
N PHE A 115 2.17 -5.08 3.59
CA PHE A 115 0.82 -4.71 3.13
C PHE A 115 0.00 -5.94 2.71
N TYR A 116 0.57 -6.84 1.90
CA TYR A 116 -0.13 -8.07 1.49
C TYR A 116 -0.49 -8.94 2.70
N ALA A 117 0.47 -9.17 3.60
CA ALA A 117 0.24 -9.99 4.79
C ALA A 117 -0.85 -9.41 5.71
N ASN A 118 -0.86 -8.10 5.93
CA ASN A 118 -1.89 -7.45 6.73
C ASN A 118 -3.25 -7.49 6.03
N ARG A 119 -3.28 -7.32 4.71
CA ARG A 119 -4.52 -7.38 3.94
C ARG A 119 -5.13 -8.77 3.92
N ASP A 120 -4.31 -9.82 3.80
CA ASP A 120 -4.74 -11.21 3.96
C ASP A 120 -5.40 -11.44 5.33
N ARG A 121 -4.72 -11.01 6.42
CA ARG A 121 -5.25 -11.12 7.78
C ARG A 121 -6.58 -10.37 7.94
N TRP A 122 -6.70 -9.18 7.36
CA TRP A 122 -7.94 -8.41 7.37
C TRP A 122 -9.06 -9.14 6.64
N ILE A 123 -8.78 -9.69 5.45
CA ILE A 123 -9.77 -10.45 4.65
C ILE A 123 -10.24 -11.68 5.43
N THR A 124 -9.32 -12.42 6.05
CA THR A 124 -9.64 -13.58 6.89
C THR A 124 -10.53 -13.19 8.07
N ALA A 125 -10.19 -12.12 8.79
CA ALA A 125 -10.97 -11.67 9.94
C ALA A 125 -12.38 -11.20 9.55
N VAL A 126 -12.51 -10.43 8.47
CA VAL A 126 -13.82 -9.97 8.00
C VAL A 126 -14.67 -11.16 7.54
N ARG A 127 -14.08 -12.12 6.82
CA ARG A 127 -14.77 -13.36 6.45
C ARG A 127 -15.28 -14.08 7.68
N GLU A 128 -14.42 -14.22 8.70
CA GLU A 128 -14.75 -14.90 9.95
C GLU A 128 -15.95 -14.25 10.65
N MET A 129 -15.98 -12.92 10.75
CA MET A 129 -17.12 -12.21 11.34
C MET A 129 -18.46 -12.57 10.68
N PHE A 130 -18.51 -12.57 9.34
CA PHE A 130 -19.74 -12.92 8.62
C PHE A 130 -20.05 -14.42 8.66
N THR A 131 -19.03 -15.27 8.70
CA THR A 131 -19.22 -16.72 8.90
C THR A 131 -19.82 -17.01 10.28
N VAL A 132 -19.35 -16.37 11.34
CA VAL A 132 -19.95 -16.47 12.69
C VAL A 132 -21.42 -16.08 12.66
N VAL A 133 -21.76 -14.96 12.02
CA VAL A 133 -23.14 -14.50 11.88
C VAL A 133 -23.99 -15.50 11.10
N GLU A 134 -23.50 -16.04 9.98
CA GLU A 134 -24.26 -16.99 9.16
C GLU A 134 -24.48 -18.35 9.85
N GLU A 135 -23.48 -18.85 10.57
CA GLU A 135 -23.52 -20.15 11.24
C GLU A 135 -24.39 -20.16 12.51
N ASN A 136 -24.55 -19.00 13.17
CA ASN A 136 -25.13 -18.90 14.52
C ASN A 136 -26.36 -17.96 14.58
N ARG A 137 -27.10 -17.83 13.48
CA ARG A 137 -28.27 -16.92 13.39
C ARG A 137 -29.36 -17.19 14.42
N ASP A 138 -29.48 -18.42 14.89
CA ASP A 138 -30.46 -18.83 15.88
C ASP A 138 -30.17 -18.29 17.28
N VAL A 139 -28.91 -17.93 17.56
CA VAL A 139 -28.45 -17.34 18.83
C VAL A 139 -28.01 -15.89 18.68
N ILE A 140 -28.37 -15.23 17.58
CA ILE A 140 -28.10 -13.82 17.31
C ILE A 140 -29.42 -13.09 17.04
N SER A 141 -29.71 -12.02 17.79
CA SER A 141 -30.85 -11.13 17.52
C SER A 141 -30.39 -9.74 17.09
N VAL A 142 -31.32 -8.99 16.48
CA VAL A 142 -31.11 -7.57 16.16
C VAL A 142 -32.16 -6.76 16.91
N GLU A 143 -31.73 -5.92 17.84
CA GLU A 143 -32.60 -5.10 18.68
C GLU A 143 -32.04 -3.67 18.73
N ASP A 144 -32.92 -2.66 18.60
CA ASP A 144 -32.56 -1.24 18.58
C ASP A 144 -31.38 -0.87 17.64
N GLY A 145 -31.26 -1.60 16.53
CA GLY A 145 -30.20 -1.40 15.55
C GLY A 145 -28.84 -1.99 15.94
N GLN A 146 -28.79 -2.83 16.96
CA GLN A 146 -27.59 -3.50 17.46
C GLN A 146 -27.70 -5.01 17.26
N LEU A 147 -26.54 -5.65 17.06
CA LEU A 147 -26.41 -7.09 17.02
C LEU A 147 -26.24 -7.58 18.47
N LEU A 148 -27.11 -8.49 18.92
CA LEU A 148 -27.05 -9.10 20.24
C LEU A 148 -26.72 -10.58 20.09
N PHE A 149 -25.71 -11.03 20.83
CA PHE A 149 -25.30 -12.43 20.89
C PHE A 149 -25.84 -13.04 22.19
N HIS A 150 -26.48 -14.20 22.08
CA HIS A 150 -27.06 -14.93 23.21
C HIS A 150 -26.19 -16.13 23.64
N ASP A 151 -24.99 -16.26 23.07
CA ASP A 151 -24.02 -17.31 23.33
C ASP A 151 -22.62 -16.69 23.47
N ASP A 152 -21.96 -16.99 24.59
CA ASP A 152 -20.66 -16.41 24.97
C ASP A 152 -19.53 -16.86 24.02
N ASP A 153 -19.57 -18.10 23.51
CA ASP A 153 -18.54 -18.60 22.59
C ASP A 153 -18.65 -17.92 21.22
N VAL A 154 -19.87 -17.59 20.80
CA VAL A 154 -20.15 -16.89 19.54
C VAL A 154 -19.66 -15.44 19.59
N ILE A 155 -19.93 -14.72 20.68
CA ILE A 155 -19.44 -13.34 20.84
C ILE A 155 -17.92 -13.31 20.95
N ASP A 156 -17.29 -14.22 21.71
CA ASP A 156 -15.82 -14.29 21.83
C ASP A 156 -15.15 -14.49 20.46
N ARG A 157 -15.71 -15.38 19.64
CA ARG A 157 -15.22 -15.63 18.26
C ARG A 157 -15.37 -14.40 17.37
N TYR A 158 -16.52 -13.71 17.46
CA TYR A 158 -16.77 -12.47 16.71
C TYR A 158 -15.83 -11.34 17.14
N GLU A 159 -15.66 -11.13 18.45
CA GLU A 159 -14.78 -10.12 19.03
C GLU A 159 -13.31 -10.38 18.69
N ALA A 160 -12.85 -11.63 18.70
CA ALA A 160 -11.51 -11.99 18.28
C ALA A 160 -11.22 -11.57 16.82
N ALA A 161 -12.18 -11.80 15.92
CA ALA A 161 -12.06 -11.37 14.53
C ALA A 161 -12.07 -9.83 14.40
N GLN A 162 -12.98 -9.15 15.11
CA GLN A 162 -13.03 -7.69 15.16
C GLN A 162 -11.71 -7.09 15.70
N GLN A 163 -11.10 -7.71 16.71
CA GLN A 163 -9.84 -7.24 17.28
C GLN A 163 -8.69 -7.34 16.27
N VAL A 164 -8.67 -8.36 15.41
CA VAL A 164 -7.68 -8.45 14.32
C VAL A 164 -7.81 -7.25 13.36
N ILE A 165 -9.04 -6.89 12.98
CA ILE A 165 -9.30 -5.73 12.12
C ILE A 165 -8.82 -4.44 12.78
N ASN A 166 -9.14 -4.24 14.06
CA ASN A 166 -8.73 -3.06 14.82
C ASN A 166 -7.20 -2.95 14.91
N ASN A 167 -6.51 -4.05 15.24
CA ASN A 167 -5.04 -4.08 15.32
C ASN A 167 -4.38 -3.72 13.99
N ILE A 168 -4.94 -4.19 12.86
CA ILE A 168 -4.43 -3.86 11.52
C ILE A 168 -4.66 -2.37 11.23
N HIS A 169 -5.83 -1.83 11.55
CA HIS A 169 -6.12 -0.42 11.36
C HIS A 169 -5.18 0.48 12.17
N GLU A 170 -4.97 0.18 13.46
CA GLU A 170 -4.04 0.93 14.31
C GLU A 170 -2.61 0.88 13.76
N TYR A 171 -2.17 -0.29 13.30
CA TYR A 171 -0.89 -0.46 12.64
C TYR A 171 -0.79 0.43 11.37
N GLU A 172 -1.80 0.41 10.49
CA GLU A 172 -1.82 1.19 9.26
C GLU A 172 -1.77 2.69 9.53
N VAL A 173 -2.54 3.18 10.50
CA VAL A 173 -2.54 4.59 10.91
C VAL A 173 -1.14 5.00 11.38
N LYS A 174 -0.53 4.21 12.28
CA LYS A 174 0.83 4.49 12.77
C LYS A 174 1.85 4.48 11.63
N HIS A 175 1.78 3.48 10.75
CA HIS A 175 2.69 3.34 9.63
C HIS A 175 2.55 4.52 8.63
N MET A 176 1.33 5.00 8.38
CA MET A 176 1.10 6.20 7.57
C MET A 176 1.69 7.46 8.21
N GLN A 177 1.53 7.64 9.52
CA GLN A 177 2.14 8.76 10.25
C GLN A 177 3.67 8.74 10.14
N GLU A 178 4.30 7.57 10.28
CA GLU A 178 5.75 7.41 10.12
C GLU A 178 6.22 7.71 8.69
N LYS A 179 5.46 7.25 7.67
CA LYS A 179 5.74 7.58 6.27
C LYS A 179 5.63 9.07 6.00
N ALA A 180 4.59 9.73 6.51
CA ALA A 180 4.40 11.17 6.37
C ALA A 180 5.53 11.96 7.05
N ALA A 181 5.95 11.56 8.25
CA ALA A 181 7.08 12.17 8.96
C ALA A 181 8.40 12.04 8.17
N ARG A 182 8.67 10.85 7.60
CA ARG A 182 9.83 10.61 6.74
C ARG A 182 9.80 11.46 5.47
N ALA A 183 8.64 11.57 4.81
CA ALA A 183 8.46 12.40 3.62
C ALA A 183 8.66 13.89 3.92
N MET A 184 8.13 14.39 5.04
CA MET A 184 8.34 15.76 5.50
C MET A 184 9.82 16.04 5.80
N ALA A 185 10.51 15.13 6.49
CA ALA A 185 11.94 15.26 6.77
C ALA A 185 12.79 15.28 5.48
N ALA A 186 12.48 14.40 4.53
CA ALA A 186 13.14 14.36 3.22
C ALA A 186 12.89 15.66 2.42
N SER A 187 11.67 16.17 2.41
CA SER A 187 11.31 17.43 1.75
C SER A 187 12.03 18.64 2.37
N ALA A 188 12.10 18.70 3.71
CA ALA A 188 12.84 19.74 4.42
C ALA A 188 14.35 19.69 4.12
N TYR A 189 14.92 18.50 4.02
CA TYR A 189 16.30 18.29 3.63
C TYR A 189 16.58 18.74 2.18
N LEU A 190 15.73 18.36 1.23
CA LEU A 190 15.83 18.80 -0.17
C LEU A 190 15.72 20.32 -0.30
N THR A 191 14.75 20.93 0.39
CA THR A 191 14.60 22.39 0.45
C THR A 191 15.86 23.07 1.01
N ALA A 192 16.47 22.50 2.06
CA ALA A 192 17.72 23.02 2.62
C ALA A 192 18.90 22.88 1.63
N LEU A 193 18.98 21.79 0.89
CA LEU A 193 19.98 21.59 -0.17
C LEU A 193 19.79 22.56 -1.32
N GLU A 194 18.56 22.79 -1.77
CA GLU A 194 18.24 23.78 -2.81
C GLU A 194 18.62 25.19 -2.38
N LYS A 195 18.32 25.57 -1.13
CA LYS A 195 18.74 26.86 -0.55
C LYS A 195 20.25 27.00 -0.50
N LYS A 196 20.99 25.96 -0.10
CA LYS A 196 22.47 25.95 -0.13
C LYS A 196 23.02 26.04 -1.56
N ARG A 197 22.43 25.32 -2.52
CA ARG A 197 22.84 25.32 -3.93
C ARG A 197 22.53 26.66 -4.61
N GLY A 198 21.44 27.32 -4.24
CA GLY A 198 21.10 28.69 -4.63
C GLY A 198 22.05 29.74 -4.03
N ALA A 199 22.47 29.58 -2.77
CA ALA A 199 23.47 30.44 -2.13
C ALA A 199 24.85 30.32 -2.80
N ILE A 200 25.26 29.10 -3.18
CA ILE A 200 26.52 28.86 -3.91
C ILE A 200 26.45 29.46 -5.33
N ARG A 201 25.31 29.33 -6.04
CA ARG A 201 25.11 29.96 -7.36
C ARG A 201 25.07 31.49 -7.31
N ASN A 202 24.46 32.07 -6.27
CA ASN A 202 24.38 33.53 -6.10
C ASN A 202 25.70 34.17 -5.65
N GLY A 203 26.65 33.38 -5.14
CA GLY A 203 28.02 33.83 -4.89
C GLY A 203 28.87 34.00 -6.17
N THR A 204 28.40 33.54 -7.34
CA THR A 204 29.25 33.49 -8.55
C THR A 204 28.72 34.25 -9.76
N ARG A 205 27.48 34.78 -9.81
CA ARG A 205 27.04 35.59 -10.97
C ARG A 205 25.89 36.55 -10.67
N ARG A 206 26.16 37.84 -10.85
CA ARG A 206 25.17 38.84 -11.27
C ARG A 206 24.46 38.37 -12.56
N SER A 207 23.17 38.67 -12.64
CA SER A 207 22.36 38.85 -13.86
C SER A 207 21.83 37.61 -14.62
N ARG A 208 20.55 37.26 -14.41
CA ARG A 208 19.38 37.50 -15.31
C ARG A 208 18.27 36.48 -15.03
N CYS A 209 17.04 36.99 -14.93
CA CYS A 209 15.78 36.27 -14.77
C CYS A 209 15.59 35.14 -15.79
N PHE A 210 15.03 34.02 -15.33
CA PHE A 210 13.93 33.34 -16.03
C PHE A 210 13.05 32.59 -15.01
N THR A 211 11.77 32.92 -15.02
CA THR A 211 10.70 32.32 -14.23
C THR A 211 10.25 31.03 -14.91
N LEU A 212 10.14 29.92 -14.19
CA LEU A 212 9.32 28.78 -14.61
C LEU A 212 8.73 28.11 -13.36
N ARG A 213 7.41 28.30 -13.21
CA ARG A 213 6.52 27.68 -12.23
C ARG A 213 6.39 26.20 -12.55
N TRP A 214 6.54 25.33 -11.56
CA TRP A 214 5.98 23.98 -11.58
C TRP A 214 5.10 23.83 -10.34
N GLN A 215 3.80 23.73 -10.60
CA GLN A 215 2.74 23.41 -9.65
C GLN A 215 2.55 21.89 -9.61
N GLN A 216 2.24 21.41 -8.39
CA GLN A 216 1.35 20.29 -8.04
C GLN A 216 1.77 18.86 -8.40
N LEU A 217 1.73 17.99 -7.37
CA LEU A 217 0.90 16.77 -7.33
C LEU A 217 0.89 16.23 -5.88
N PHE A 218 -0.22 16.48 -5.19
CA PHE A 218 -0.80 15.60 -4.18
C PHE A 218 -2.17 15.22 -4.71
#